data_AF-A0A524IUV8-F1
#
_entry.id   AF-A0A524IUV8-F1
#
_cell.length_a   1.000
_cell.length_b   1.000
_cell.length_c   1.000
_cell.angle_alpha   90.00
_cell.angle_beta   90.00
_cell.angle_gamma   90.00
#
_symmetry.space_group_name_H-M   'P 1'
#
loop_
_entity.id
_entity.type
_entity.pdbx_description
1 polymer ?
#
loop_
_entity_poly.entity_id
_entity_poly.type
_entity_poly.pdbx_seq_one_letter_code
_entity_poly.pdbx_strand_id
1 'polypeptide(L)' 'MSHLSRVFQLLRNRQSVRGFDDRAVPPRSLARILDCGCYAPSAKEDQPWRYVVVQDPVTRNRLASEAFN' A
#
# COMPACT_ATOMS: atom_id res chain seq x y z
N MET A 1 9.57 8.00 -25.85
CA MET A 1 8.51 6.95 -25.78
C MET A 1 8.84 5.81 -24.79
N SER A 2 9.43 6.08 -23.61
CA SER A 2 9.94 5.00 -22.73
C SER A 2 9.19 4.79 -21.40
N HIS A 3 8.47 5.79 -20.89
CA HIS A 3 7.86 5.73 -19.55
C HIS A 3 6.52 4.97 -19.53
N LEU A 4 5.67 5.16 -20.55
CA LEU A 4 4.38 4.47 -20.64
C LEU A 4 4.56 2.95 -20.72
N SER A 5 5.52 2.49 -21.53
CA SER A 5 5.83 1.05 -21.64
C SER A 5 6.25 0.44 -20.30
N ARG A 6 6.99 1.18 -19.48
CA ARG A 6 7.40 0.74 -18.14
C ARG A 6 6.21 0.63 -17.17
N VAL A 7 5.28 1.59 -17.22
CA VAL A 7 4.06 1.55 -16.39
C VAL A 7 3.18 0.37 -16.80
N PHE A 8 2.94 0.15 -18.10
CA PHE A 8 2.17 -0.99 -18.58
C PHE A 8 2.78 -2.34 -18.18
N GLN A 9 4.11 -2.45 -18.29
CA GLN A 9 4.82 -3.67 -17.87
C GLN A 9 4.70 -3.89 -16.36
N LEU A 10 4.84 -2.83 -15.54
CA LEU A 10 4.66 -2.90 -14.10
C LEU A 10 3.26 -3.39 -13.73
N LEU A 11 2.22 -2.84 -14.35
CA LEU A 11 0.83 -3.21 -14.08
C LEU A 11 0.56 -4.68 -14.45
N ARG A 12 1.04 -5.14 -15.61
CA ARG A 12 0.86 -6.54 -16.05
C ARG A 12 1.59 -7.55 -15.17
N ASN A 13 2.78 -7.20 -14.68
CA ASN A 13 3.61 -8.12 -13.92
C ASN A 13 3.33 -8.10 -12.41
N ARG A 14 2.50 -7.17 -11.92
CA ARG A 14 2.15 -7.08 -10.50
C ARG A 14 1.35 -8.31 -10.06
N GLN A 15 1.82 -8.96 -9.01
CA GLN A 15 1.15 -10.10 -8.37
C GLN A 15 0.83 -9.79 -6.91
N SER A 16 -0.18 -10.48 -6.36
CA SER A 16 -0.48 -10.41 -4.93
C SER A 16 0.39 -11.41 -4.20
N VAL A 17 1.45 -10.93 -3.56
CA VAL A 17 2.40 -11.73 -2.77
C VAL A 17 1.80 -12.02 -1.39
N ARG A 18 2.02 -13.23 -0.86
CA ARG A 18 1.53 -13.67 0.46
C ARG A 18 2.64 -14.14 1.42
N GLY A 19 3.89 -14.18 0.95
CA GLY A 19 5.07 -14.42 1.78
C GLY A 19 5.93 -13.15 1.82
N PHE A 20 6.17 -12.62 3.00
CA PHE A 20 6.93 -11.39 3.21
C PHE A 20 8.11 -11.67 4.13
N ASP A 21 9.17 -10.88 3.96
CA ASP A 21 10.32 -10.83 4.86
C ASP A 21 9.99 -9.93 6.06
N ASP A 22 10.68 -10.12 7.19
CA ASP A 22 10.52 -9.36 8.43
C ASP A 22 11.18 -7.97 8.37
N ARG A 23 11.89 -7.66 7.28
CA ARG A 23 12.47 -6.33 7.07
C ARG A 23 11.39 -5.24 7.09
N ALA A 24 11.60 -4.25 7.95
CA ALA A 24 10.76 -3.07 8.02
C ALA A 24 10.76 -2.29 6.68
N VAL A 25 9.60 -1.78 6.29
CA VAL A 25 9.47 -0.90 5.12
C VAL A 25 10.10 0.46 5.48
N PRO A 26 11.01 1.01 4.65
CA PRO A 26 11.58 2.32 4.92
C PRO A 26 10.49 3.41 5.04
N PRO A 27 10.53 4.28 6.06
CA PRO A 27 9.48 5.28 6.30
C PRO A 27 9.19 6.18 5.09
N ARG A 28 10.24 6.58 4.36
CA ARG A 28 10.11 7.40 3.15
C ARG A 28 9.37 6.68 2.03
N SER A 29 9.62 5.37 1.87
CA SER A 29 8.93 4.57 0.86
C SER A 29 7.45 4.44 1.19
N LEU A 30 7.13 4.18 2.47
CA LEU A 30 5.75 4.10 2.94
C LEU A 30 5.01 5.43 2.75
N ALA A 31 5.60 6.55 3.17
CA ALA A 31 5.01 7.88 3.02
C ALA A 31 4.70 8.20 1.55
N ARG A 32 5.62 7.89 0.63
CA ARG A 32 5.40 8.09 -0.81
C ARG A 32 4.25 7.25 -1.36
N ILE A 33 4.09 6.01 -0.89
CA ILE A 33 2.98 5.14 -1.34
C ILE A 33 1.64 5.71 -0.89
N LEU A 34 1.55 6.17 0.36
CA LEU A 34 0.33 6.76 0.91
C LEU A 34 -0.01 8.09 0.22
N ASP A 35 0.98 8.95 -0.01
CA ASP A 35 0.82 10.20 -0.77
C ASP A 35 0.31 9.93 -2.20
N CYS A 36 0.89 8.94 -2.90
CA CYS A 36 0.39 8.49 -4.19
C CYS A 36 -1.09 8.09 -4.15
N GLY A 37 -1.55 7.46 -3.07
CA GLY A 37 -2.95 7.06 -2.88
C GLY A 37 -3.90 8.26 -2.79
N CYS A 38 -3.47 9.37 -2.18
CA CYS A 38 -4.28 10.59 -2.05
C CYS A 38 -4.58 11.27 -3.38
N TYR A 39 -3.76 11.06 -4.43
CA TYR A 39 -4.01 11.60 -5.77
C TYR A 39 -5.09 10.84 -6.56
N ALA A 40 -5.67 9.78 -6.00
CA ALA A 40 -6.84 9.16 -6.61
C ALA A 40 -7.99 10.20 -6.69
N PRO A 41 -8.78 10.23 -7.78
CA PRO A 41 -9.89 11.16 -7.88
C PRO A 41 -10.94 10.85 -6.82
N SER A 42 -11.52 11.88 -6.21
CA SER A 42 -12.62 11.74 -5.24
C SER A 42 -13.77 12.68 -5.59
N ALA A 43 -14.99 12.29 -5.20
CA ALA A 43 -16.15 13.16 -5.40
C ALA A 43 -15.89 14.50 -4.70
N LYS A 44 -16.07 15.60 -5.44
CA LYS A 44 -15.90 16.97 -4.93
C LYS A 44 -14.53 17.27 -4.31
N GLU A 45 -13.50 16.47 -4.63
CA GLU A 45 -12.17 16.56 -4.01
C GLU A 45 -12.18 16.34 -2.49
N ASP A 46 -13.20 15.66 -1.95
CA ASP A 46 -13.38 15.45 -0.51
C ASP A 46 -12.26 14.58 0.11
N GLN A 47 -11.49 13.86 -0.73
CA GLN A 47 -10.39 12.99 -0.33
C GLN A 47 -10.70 12.16 0.93
N PRO A 48 -11.79 11.36 0.94
CA PRO A 48 -12.34 10.78 2.16
C PRO A 48 -11.54 9.56 2.69
N TRP A 49 -10.29 9.39 2.24
CA TRP A 49 -9.42 8.30 2.64
C TRP A 49 -8.83 8.56 4.03
N ARG A 50 -8.80 7.50 4.85
CA ARG A 50 -8.02 7.45 6.09
C ARG A 50 -7.09 6.25 6.01
N TYR A 51 -5.79 6.51 6.07
CA TYR A 51 -4.77 5.46 6.12
C TYR A 51 -4.29 5.30 7.56
N VAL A 52 -4.40 4.08 8.11
CA VAL A 52 -3.86 3.72 9.42
C VAL A 52 -2.68 2.79 9.22
N VAL A 53 -1.50 3.23 9.66
CA VAL A 53 -0.27 2.45 9.56
C VAL A 53 -0.04 1.71 10.87
N VAL A 54 -0.10 0.38 10.83
CA VAL A 54 0.15 -0.49 11.99
C VAL A 54 1.51 -1.15 11.82
N GLN A 55 2.49 -0.73 12.64
CA GLN A 55 3.84 -1.32 12.66
C GLN A 55 4.11 -2.14 13.92
N ASP A 56 3.33 -1.93 14.98
CA ASP A 56 3.44 -2.71 16.21
C ASP A 56 3.08 -4.19 15.94
N PRO A 57 4.02 -5.13 16.20
CA PRO A 57 3.81 -6.54 15.88
C PRO A 57 2.66 -7.17 16.67
N VAL A 58 2.41 -6.73 17.91
CA VAL A 58 1.32 -7.26 18.75
C VAL A 58 -0.03 -6.90 18.13
N THR A 59 -0.21 -5.63 17.78
CA THR A 59 -1.43 -5.14 17.11
C THR A 59 -1.61 -5.80 15.75
N ARG A 60 -0.54 -5.94 14.95
CA ARG A 60 -0.59 -6.60 13.63
C ARG A 60 -1.04 -8.05 13.76
N ASN A 61 -0.50 -8.80 14.70
CA ASN A 61 -0.82 -10.21 14.88
C ASN A 61 -2.27 -10.39 15.36
N ARG A 62 -2.77 -9.49 16.22
CA ARG A 62 -4.18 -9.47 16.62
C ARG A 62 -5.11 -9.16 15.44
N LEU A 63 -4.78 -8.17 14.61
CA LEU A 63 -5.56 -7.87 13.40
C LEU A 63 -5.59 -9.08 12.45
N ALA A 64 -4.46 -9.77 12.29
CA ALA A 64 -4.37 -10.96 11.46
C ALA A 64 -5.24 -12.11 11.99
N SER A 65 -5.26 -12.37 13.30
CA SER A 65 -6.10 -13.43 13.87
C SER A 65 -7.59 -13.14 13.68
N GLU A 66 -8.03 -11.90 13.89
CA GLU A 66 -9.45 -11.53 13.73
C GLU A 66 -9.91 -11.51 12.26
N ALA A 67 -9.00 -11.25 11.31
CA ALA A 67 -9.35 -11.17 9.89
C ALA A 67 -9.70 -12.53 9.24
N PHE A 68 -9.35 -13.64 9.89
CA PHE A 68 -9.57 -15.00 9.38
C PHE A 68 -10.38 -15.88 10.35
N ASN A 69 -10.98 -15.28 11.38
CA ASN A 69 -11.93 -15.93 12.28
C ASN A 69 -13.29 -16.17 11.59
#